data_AF-A0A5R9EDF0-F1
#
_entry.id   AF-A0A5R9EDF0-F1
#
_cell.length_a   1.000
_cell.length_b   1.000
_cell.length_c   1.000
_cell.angle_alpha   90.00
_cell.angle_beta   90.00
_cell.angle_gamma   90.00
#
_symmetry.space_group_name_H-M   'P 1'
#
loop_
_entity.id
_entity.type
_entity.pdbx_description
1 polymer ?
#
loop_
_entity_poly.entity_id
_entity_poly.type
_entity_poly.pdbx_seq_one_letter_code
_entity_poly.pdbx_strand_id
1 'polypeptide(L)'
;MDLSFWSVDEYCRSWESALREIERSEKVTSCLIASITDPAASNFISCWPMYRDGDVIHVQNSLIFLDELDEPFDPQEPWRYVEPHREIDEDGNRISEWVTGAPEVRQFRESTWGL
;
A
#
# COMPACT_ATOMS: atom_id res chain seq x y z
N MET A 1 8.89 -7.63 9.23
CA MET A 1 7.65 -7.23 9.92
C MET A 1 7.98 -7.08 11.39
N ASP A 2 8.10 -5.83 11.84
CA ASP A 2 8.15 -5.53 13.27
C ASP A 2 6.71 -5.59 13.83
N LEU A 3 6.55 -6.28 14.96
CA LEU A 3 5.27 -6.46 15.67
C LEU A 3 5.21 -5.63 16.96
N SER A 4 6.11 -4.66 17.12
CA SER A 4 6.17 -3.77 18.28
C SER A 4 4.98 -2.82 18.36
N PHE A 5 4.39 -2.44 17.22
CA PHE A 5 3.23 -1.54 17.14
C PHE A 5 1.96 -2.26 16.67
N TRP A 6 2.01 -2.92 15.52
CA TRP A 6 0.90 -3.73 15.01
C TRP A 6 1.07 -5.21 15.30
N SER A 7 0.00 -5.82 15.80
CA SER A 7 -0.20 -7.26 15.79
C SER A 7 -0.43 -7.78 14.36
N VAL A 8 -0.27 -9.08 14.17
CA VAL A 8 -0.57 -9.74 12.88
C VAL A 8 -2.02 -9.48 12.45
N ASP A 9 -2.97 -9.49 13.38
CA ASP A 9 -4.38 -9.22 13.09
C ASP A 9 -4.64 -7.77 12.62
N GLU A 10 -3.81 -6.82 13.04
CA GLU A 10 -3.88 -5.44 12.56
C GLU A 10 -3.33 -5.30 11.15
N TYR A 11 -2.20 -5.95 10.85
CA TYR A 11 -1.71 -6.04 9.46
C TYR A 11 -2.76 -6.69 8.56
N CYS A 12 -3.36 -7.81 8.98
CA CYS A 12 -4.38 -8.50 8.21
C CYS A 12 -5.60 -7.62 7.94
N ARG A 13 -6.11 -6.89 8.95
CA ARG A 13 -7.24 -5.96 8.77
C ARG A 13 -6.90 -4.79 7.86
N SER A 14 -5.69 -4.22 8.01
CA SER A 14 -5.20 -3.15 7.15
C SER A 14 -5.09 -3.61 5.69
N TRP A 15 -4.52 -4.79 5.46
CA TRP A 15 -4.39 -5.36 4.12
C TRP A 15 -5.75 -5.71 3.51
N GLU A 16 -6.68 -6.26 4.28
CA GLU A 16 -8.04 -6.51 3.78
C GLU A 16 -8.70 -5.19 3.34
N SER A 17 -8.59 -4.12 4.13
CA SER A 17 -9.12 -2.80 3.80
C SER A 17 -8.51 -2.25 2.50
N ALA A 18 -7.18 -2.31 2.39
CA ALA A 18 -6.45 -1.89 1.19
C ALA A 18 -6.83 -2.71 -0.06
N LEU A 19 -6.99 -4.02 0.06
CA LEU A 19 -7.44 -4.89 -1.03
C LEU A 19 -8.91 -4.63 -1.42
N ARG A 20 -9.76 -4.22 -0.48
CA ARG A 20 -11.11 -3.73 -0.80
C ARG A 20 -11.06 -2.38 -1.51
N GLU A 21 -10.15 -1.49 -1.11
CA GLU A 21 -9.99 -0.18 -1.74
C GLU A 21 -9.57 -0.29 -3.21
N ILE A 22 -8.56 -1.11 -3.51
CA ILE A 22 -8.08 -1.28 -4.90
C ILE A 22 -9.14 -1.87 -5.85
N GLU A 23 -10.15 -2.55 -5.29
CA GLU A 23 -11.25 -3.12 -6.06
C GLU A 23 -12.40 -2.14 -6.33
N ARG A 24 -12.46 -0.97 -5.67
CA ARG A 24 -13.60 -0.04 -5.74
C ARG A 24 -13.84 0.58 -7.11
N SER A 25 -12.79 0.72 -7.90
CA SER A 25 -12.81 1.40 -9.21
C SER A 25 -11.81 0.72 -10.14
N GLU A 26 -12.00 0.90 -11.45
CA GLU A 26 -11.00 0.50 -12.46
C GLU A 26 -9.76 1.40 -12.43
N LYS A 27 -9.82 2.56 -11.76
CA LYS A 27 -8.67 3.44 -11.56
C LYS A 27 -8.67 3.97 -10.13
N VAL A 28 -7.75 3.46 -9.32
CA VAL A 28 -7.64 3.77 -7.89
C VAL A 28 -6.25 3.38 -7.38
N THR A 29 -5.78 4.10 -6.37
CA THR A 29 -4.55 3.78 -5.63
C THR A 29 -4.93 3.17 -4.29
N SER A 30 -4.22 2.13 -3.90
CA SER A 30 -4.26 1.54 -2.56
C SER A 30 -2.84 1.28 -2.07
N CYS A 31 -2.68 0.81 -0.83
CA CYS A 31 -1.36 0.63 -0.23
C CYS A 31 -1.37 -0.45 0.85
N LEU A 32 -0.45 -1.41 0.75
CA LEU A 32 -0.22 -2.43 1.78
C LEU A 32 0.96 -2.00 2.66
N ILE A 33 0.73 -1.72 3.93
CA ILE A 33 1.82 -1.44 4.87
C ILE A 33 2.62 -2.73 5.12
N ALA A 34 3.92 -2.71 4.85
CA ALA A 34 4.82 -3.84 5.03
C ALA A 34 5.49 -3.87 6.42
N SER A 35 5.71 -2.68 6.98
CA SER A 35 6.27 -2.49 8.31
C SER A 35 5.88 -1.14 8.87
N ILE A 36 5.33 -1.13 10.08
CA ILE A 36 4.99 0.08 10.83
C ILE A 36 5.41 -0.07 12.29
N THR A 37 6.00 1.00 12.80
CA THR A 37 6.27 1.26 14.21
C THR A 37 5.44 2.47 14.64
N ASP A 38 5.45 2.85 15.92
CA ASP A 38 4.69 4.01 16.40
C ASP A 38 4.98 5.25 15.52
N PRO A 39 3.98 5.76 14.74
CA PRO A 39 4.20 6.88 13.83
C PRO A 39 4.70 8.14 14.54
N ALA A 40 4.42 8.31 15.84
CA ALA A 40 4.91 9.45 16.61
C ALA A 40 6.41 9.36 16.93
N ALA A 41 7.03 8.19 16.78
CA ALA A 41 8.43 7.91 17.11
C ALA A 41 9.23 7.39 15.91
N SER A 42 8.65 7.40 14.70
CA SER A 42 9.22 6.79 13.49
C SER A 42 9.50 7.85 12.43
N ASN A 43 10.49 7.60 11.57
CA ASN A 43 10.81 8.50 10.45
C ASN A 43 10.03 8.13 9.18
N PHE A 44 9.81 6.83 8.95
CA PHE A 44 9.17 6.35 7.73
C PHE A 44 8.40 5.06 7.97
N ILE A 45 7.49 4.77 7.04
CA ILE A 45 6.72 3.52 6.97
C ILE A 45 7.04 2.85 5.65
N SER A 46 7.40 1.56 5.69
CA SER A 46 7.62 0.78 4.48
C SER A 46 6.31 0.20 3.98
N CYS A 47 6.04 0.34 2.69
CA CYS A 47 4.79 -0.09 2.10
C CYS A 47 4.91 -0.56 0.64
N TRP A 48 3.82 -1.12 0.16
CA TRP A 48 3.62 -1.53 -1.23
C TRP A 48 2.42 -0.78 -1.79
N PRO A 49 2.62 0.39 -2.42
CA PRO A 49 1.58 1.05 -3.19
C PRO A 49 1.11 0.14 -4.33
N MET A 50 -0.19 0.14 -4.54
CA MET A 50 -0.87 -0.57 -5.62
C MET A 50 -1.63 0.45 -6.47
N TYR A 51 -1.40 0.43 -7.77
CA TYR A 51 -2.02 1.35 -8.72
C TYR A 51 -2.80 0.55 -9.73
N ARG A 52 -4.12 0.67 -9.71
CA ARG A 52 -4.99 -0.01 -10.66
C ARG A 52 -5.25 0.86 -11.88
N ASP A 53 -5.12 0.26 -13.05
CA ASP A 53 -5.56 0.80 -14.33
C ASP A 53 -6.26 -0.29 -15.15
N GLY A 54 -7.60 -0.26 -15.15
CA GLY A 54 -8.44 -1.31 -15.72
C GLY A 54 -8.29 -2.63 -14.97
N ASP A 55 -7.84 -3.66 -15.69
CA ASP A 55 -7.59 -5.00 -15.16
C ASP A 55 -6.14 -5.21 -14.71
N VAL A 56 -5.29 -4.19 -14.83
CA VAL A 56 -3.87 -4.28 -14.44
C VAL A 56 -3.65 -3.55 -13.12
N ILE A 57 -2.88 -4.17 -12.23
CA ILE A 57 -2.42 -3.58 -10.97
C ILE A 57 -0.90 -3.56 -10.98
N HIS A 58 -0.34 -2.36 -10.91
CA HIS A 58 1.08 -2.12 -10.71
C HIS A 58 1.36 -2.05 -9.21
N VAL A 59 2.40 -2.74 -8.75
CA VAL A 59 2.82 -2.78 -7.36
C VAL A 59 4.26 -2.32 -7.27
N GLN A 60 4.52 -1.32 -6.44
CA GLN A 60 5.86 -0.78 -6.24
C GLN A 60 6.29 -0.95 -4.78
N ASN A 61 7.61 -0.88 -4.53
CA ASN A 61 8.13 -0.76 -3.17
C ASN A 61 8.35 0.72 -2.87
N SER A 62 7.81 1.22 -1.76
CA SER A 62 7.93 2.63 -1.40
C SER A 62 8.06 2.85 0.11
N LEU A 63 8.54 4.04 0.47
CA LEU A 63 8.61 4.56 1.83
C LEU A 63 7.71 5.79 1.93
N ILE A 64 6.90 5.86 2.99
CA ILE A 64 6.17 7.07 3.37
C ILE A 64 7.02 7.77 4.43
N PHE A 65 7.58 8.94 4.11
CA PHE A 65 8.35 9.76 5.04
C PHE A 65 7.40 10.60 5.89
N LEU A 66 7.40 10.37 7.21
CA LEU A 66 6.42 10.93 8.13
C LEU A 66 6.65 12.41 8.44
N ASP A 67 7.88 12.87 8.31
CA ASP A 67 8.29 14.27 8.48
C ASP A 67 8.02 15.15 7.25
N GLU A 68 7.69 14.54 6.11
CA GLU A 68 7.31 15.22 4.86
C GLU A 68 5.79 15.34 4.67
N LEU A 69 4.98 14.84 5.62
CA LEU A 69 3.53 14.90 5.54
C LEU A 69 2.99 16.24 6.05
N ASP A 70 2.08 16.84 5.28
CA ASP A 70 1.35 18.06 5.67
C ASP A 70 0.29 17.82 6.77
N GLU A 71 -0.04 16.55 7.04
CA GLU A 71 -1.04 16.14 8.03
C GLU A 71 -0.57 14.89 8.81
N PRO A 72 -1.11 14.63 10.02
CA PRO A 72 -0.80 13.41 10.75
C PRO A 72 -1.12 12.15 9.93
N PHE A 73 -0.22 11.18 9.97
CA PHE A 73 -0.39 9.91 9.28
C PHE A 73 -1.58 9.11 9.83
N ASP A 74 -2.52 8.76 8.96
CA ASP A 74 -3.62 7.84 9.25
C ASP A 74 -3.31 6.43 8.71
N PRO A 75 -3.03 5.45 9.59
CA PRO A 75 -2.72 4.09 9.17
C PRO A 75 -3.93 3.32 8.61
N GLN A 76 -5.15 3.86 8.69
CA GLN A 76 -6.34 3.26 8.07
C GLN A 76 -6.48 3.60 6.59
N GLU A 77 -5.84 4.68 6.12
CA GLU A 77 -5.87 5.14 4.72
C GLU A 77 -4.46 5.42 4.18
N PRO A 78 -3.51 4.45 4.25
CA PRO A 78 -2.10 4.70 3.91
C PRO A 78 -1.88 5.15 2.46
N TRP A 79 -2.80 4.84 1.56
CA TRP A 79 -2.77 5.24 0.15
C TRP A 79 -2.95 6.74 -0.08
N ARG A 80 -3.36 7.52 0.93
CA ARG A 80 -3.39 8.99 0.85
C ARG A 80 -2.01 9.63 0.85
N TYR A 81 -1.00 8.89 1.32
CA TYR A 81 0.35 9.39 1.57
C TYR A 81 1.40 8.81 0.61
N VAL A 82 0.96 8.09 -0.43
CA VAL A 82 1.87 7.56 -1.46
C VAL A 82 1.80 8.45 -2.69
N GLU A 83 2.93 8.58 -3.38
CA GLU A 83 2.97 9.34 -4.62
C GLU A 83 2.13 8.69 -5.73
N PRO A 84 1.68 9.46 -6.74
CA PRO A 84 1.08 8.90 -7.94
C PRO A 84 2.03 7.94 -8.66
N HIS A 85 1.46 6.94 -9.35
CA HIS A 85 2.23 5.97 -10.14
C HIS A 85 3.20 6.65 -11.12
N ARG A 86 4.47 6.25 -11.07
CA ARG A 86 5.54 6.64 -11.99
C ARG A 86 6.44 5.44 -12.24
N GLU A 87 6.94 5.28 -13.46
CA GLU A 87 7.90 4.21 -13.79
C GLU A 87 9.36 4.64 -13.61
N ILE A 88 9.61 5.95 -13.58
CA ILE A 88 10.93 6.57 -13.54
C ILE A 88 10.94 7.59 -12.39
N ASP A 89 12.01 7.58 -11.59
CA ASP A 89 12.24 8.55 -10.52
C ASP A 89 12.81 9.89 -11.04
N GLU A 90 13.03 10.84 -10.15
CA GLU A 90 13.52 12.19 -10.49
C GLU A 90 14.94 12.19 -11.09
N ASP A 91 15.72 11.15 -10.80
CA ASP A 91 17.09 10.96 -11.28
C ASP A 91 17.14 10.18 -12.61
N GLY A 92 16.00 9.73 -13.13
CA GLY A 92 15.91 8.97 -14.38
C GLY A 92 16.09 7.46 -14.22
N ASN A 93 16.10 6.93 -12.99
CA ASN A 93 16.18 5.49 -12.75
C ASN A 93 14.80 4.83 -12.82
N ARG A 94 14.75 3.57 -13.25
CA ARG A 94 13.52 2.77 -13.22
C ARG A 94 13.15 2.40 -11.79
N ILE A 95 11.91 2.67 -11.41
CA ILE A 95 11.34 2.26 -10.13
C ILE A 95 11.10 0.74 -10.17
N SER A 96 11.37 0.07 -9.05
CA SER A 96 11.09 -1.36 -8.91
C SER A 96 9.59 -1.60 -8.90
N GLU A 97 9.12 -2.37 -9.89
CA GLU A 97 7.70 -2.60 -10.12
C GLU A 97 7.41 -4.05 -10.50
N TRP A 98 6.28 -4.55 -10.00
CA TRP A 98 5.67 -5.81 -10.36
C TRP A 98 4.25 -5.58 -10.87
N VAL A 99 3.78 -6.46 -11.74
CA VAL A 99 2.46 -6.34 -12.36
C VAL A 99 1.66 -7.61 -12.10
N THR A 100 0.40 -7.43 -11.72
CA THR A 100 -0.59 -8.51 -11.57
C THR A 100 -1.94 -8.04 -12.11
N GLY A 101 -2.90 -8.96 -12.24
CA GLY A 101 -4.25 -8.60 -12.66
C GLY A 101 -5.19 -8.34 -11.47
N ALA A 102 -6.21 -7.51 -11.71
CA ALA A 102 -7.28 -7.30 -10.76
C ALA A 102 -8.04 -8.59 -10.38
N PRO A 103 -8.27 -9.57 -11.30
CA PRO A 103 -8.85 -10.85 -10.93
C PRO A 103 -8.03 -11.65 -9.91
N GLU A 104 -6.70 -11.66 -10.06
CA GLU A 104 -5.77 -12.38 -9.16
C GLU A 104 -5.76 -11.75 -7.76
N VAL A 105 -5.77 -10.42 -7.69
CA VAL A 105 -5.86 -9.71 -6.40
C VAL A 105 -7.19 -9.99 -5.70
N ARG A 106 -8.30 -9.99 -6.44
CA ARG A 106 -9.62 -10.35 -5.90
C ARG A 106 -9.63 -11.78 -5.39
N GLN A 107 -9.11 -12.73 -6.18
CA GLN A 107 -9.02 -14.13 -5.79
C GLN A 107 -8.20 -14.30 -4.52
N PHE A 108 -7.05 -13.63 -4.41
CA PHE A 108 -6.20 -13.68 -3.21
C PHE A 108 -6.90 -13.13 -1.97
N ARG A 109 -7.62 -12.01 -2.10
CA ARG A 109 -8.42 -11.45 -1.00
C ARG A 109 -9.50 -12.42 -0.56
N GLU A 110 -10.25 -13.00 -1.50
CA GLU A 110 -11.32 -13.96 -1.21
C GLU A 110 -10.79 -15.26 -0.59
N SER A 111 -9.65 -15.78 -1.03
CA SER A 111 -9.07 -16.99 -0.43
C SER A 111 -8.56 -16.79 0.99
N THR A 112 -8.23 -15.54 1.35
CA THR A 112 -7.56 -15.22 2.62
C THR A 112 -8.52 -14.62 3.65
N TRP A 113 -9.51 -13.83 3.22
CA TRP A 113 -10.51 -13.16 4.07
C TRP A 113 -11.97 -13.46 3.69
N GLY A 114 -12.22 -14.25 2.64
CA GLY A 114 -13.58 -14.60 2.23
C GLY A 114 -14.21 -15.69 3.10
N LEU A 115 -15.41 -15.38 3.60
CA LEU A 115 -16.49 -16.34 3.87
C LEU A 115 -17.58 -16.10 2.82
#